data_AF-A0AAJ6NXE7-F1
#
_entry.id   AF-A0AAJ6NXE7-F1
#
_cell.length_a   1.000
_cell.length_b   1.000
_cell.length_c   1.000
_cell.angle_alpha   90.00
_cell.angle_beta   90.00
_cell.angle_gamma   90.00
#
_symmetry.space_group_name_H-M   'P 1'
#
loop_
_entity.id
_entity.type
_entity.pdbx_description
1 polymer ?
#
loop_
_entity_poly.entity_id
_entity_poly.type
_entity_poly.pdbx_seq_one_letter_code
_entity_poly.pdbx_strand_id
1 'polypeptide(L)'
;MAATRKKKNGSDNGNNRKYTSQQSLDSYIYSACDIMRRSNCAGALQYIPELTWILFLRILDEREQEEAENADAVGFNFTPSLEAPYRWRDWAAPYDDSLFNLDGEQRPQGWKRHQITEQSKEVEELKKFRDTGIDLSEPFKVWVDLIFIPYLKQLKNSKDATPKQKVISEVMSGIDRVRIDSQKNLLDILDKIHEISSKTVDDTHIFPLSQVFEGLLLRMGEKGNDGGQFFTPRIIIRAMVKVIRPLA
;
A
#
# COMPACT_ATOMS: atom_id res chain seq x y z
N MET A 1 25.75 -22.73 -46.25
CA MET A 1 25.39 -21.31 -46.36
C MET A 1 23.90 -21.15 -46.06
N ALA A 2 23.55 -20.60 -44.89
CA ALA A 2 22.30 -19.90 -44.60
C ALA A 2 22.42 -19.36 -43.17
N ALA A 3 23.01 -18.17 -43.03
CA ALA A 3 23.13 -17.48 -41.75
C ALA A 3 21.84 -16.69 -41.49
N THR A 4 20.99 -17.16 -40.58
CA THR A 4 19.76 -16.46 -40.21
C THR A 4 20.08 -15.38 -39.18
N ARG A 5 19.87 -14.14 -39.62
CA ARG A 5 20.20 -12.87 -38.97
C ARG A 5 19.31 -12.65 -37.73
N LYS A 6 19.91 -12.66 -36.52
CA LYS A 6 19.26 -12.19 -35.28
C LYS A 6 18.94 -10.69 -35.41
N LYS A 7 17.66 -10.33 -35.50
CA LYS A 7 17.19 -8.96 -35.24
C LYS A 7 17.14 -8.75 -33.72
N LYS A 8 18.18 -8.10 -33.18
CA LYS A 8 18.05 -7.29 -31.96
C LYS A 8 17.41 -5.97 -32.38
N ASN A 9 16.30 -5.59 -31.77
CA ASN A 9 15.94 -4.22 -31.38
C ASN A 9 14.48 -4.17 -30.89
N GLY A 10 14.34 -3.97 -29.58
CA GLY A 10 13.17 -3.45 -28.92
C GLY A 10 13.68 -2.77 -27.67
N SER A 11 13.60 -1.44 -27.65
CA SER A 11 14.17 -0.57 -26.62
C SER A 11 13.59 -0.88 -25.25
N ASP A 12 14.44 -1.36 -24.34
CA ASP A 12 14.17 -1.38 -22.92
C ASP A 12 14.17 0.07 -22.43
N ASN A 13 12.97 0.60 -22.22
CA ASN A 13 12.75 1.95 -21.69
C ASN A 13 11.96 1.83 -20.39
N GLY A 14 12.36 0.90 -19.52
CA GLY A 14 11.98 0.90 -18.12
C GLY A 14 12.67 2.06 -17.42
N ASN A 15 11.95 3.18 -17.24
CA ASN A 15 12.37 4.30 -16.39
C ASN A 15 12.42 3.82 -14.93
N ASN A 16 13.44 3.04 -14.58
CA ASN A 16 13.71 2.63 -13.21
C ASN A 16 14.37 3.80 -12.48
N ARG A 17 13.59 4.85 -12.23
CA ARG A 17 14.04 6.05 -11.52
C ARG A 17 14.26 5.65 -10.06
N LYS A 18 15.52 5.39 -9.72
CA LYS A 18 15.95 5.22 -8.33
C LYS A 18 15.74 6.55 -7.59
N TYR A 19 14.81 6.59 -6.65
CA TYR A 19 14.47 7.79 -5.89
C TYR A 19 15.37 7.90 -4.66
N THR A 20 16.57 8.45 -4.87
CA THR A 20 17.66 8.45 -3.88
C THR A 20 17.63 9.63 -2.89
N SER A 21 16.54 10.42 -2.80
CA SER A 21 16.50 11.59 -1.91
C SER A 21 15.14 11.82 -1.23
N GLN A 22 15.16 12.39 -0.02
CA GLN A 22 13.94 12.74 0.74
C GLN A 22 12.98 13.65 -0.07
N GLN A 23 13.53 14.60 -0.84
CA GLN A 23 12.74 15.49 -1.70
C GLN A 23 12.00 14.75 -2.82
N SER A 24 12.58 13.66 -3.34
CA SER A 24 11.90 12.83 -4.33
C SER A 24 10.72 12.10 -3.70
N LEU A 25 10.88 11.48 -2.54
CA LEU A 25 9.79 10.84 -1.79
C LEU A 25 8.63 11.79 -1.47
N ASP A 26 8.96 13.02 -1.03
CA ASP A 26 7.96 14.08 -0.81
C ASP A 26 7.15 14.34 -2.08
N SER A 27 7.83 14.53 -3.22
CA SER A 27 7.16 14.78 -4.50
C SER A 27 6.24 13.63 -4.93
N TYR A 28 6.63 12.38 -4.67
CA TYR A 28 5.80 11.20 -4.99
C TYR A 28 4.57 11.11 -4.11
N ILE A 29 4.73 11.27 -2.79
CA ILE A 29 3.61 11.28 -1.86
C ILE A 29 2.65 12.44 -2.18
N TYR A 30 3.18 13.62 -2.49
CA TYR A 30 2.34 14.74 -2.94
C TYR A 30 1.60 14.43 -4.26
N SER A 31 2.23 13.73 -5.21
CA SER A 31 1.56 13.34 -6.45
C SER A 31 0.40 12.37 -6.22
N ALA A 32 0.55 11.41 -5.28
CA ALA A 32 -0.53 10.52 -4.86
C ALA A 32 -1.65 11.30 -4.15
N CYS A 33 -1.29 12.22 -3.26
CA CYS A 33 -2.25 13.13 -2.61
C CYS A 33 -3.00 14.00 -3.63
N ASP A 34 -2.34 14.45 -4.70
CA ASP A 34 -2.98 15.27 -5.72
C ASP A 34 -3.99 14.47 -6.56
N ILE A 35 -3.75 13.17 -6.80
CA ILE A 35 -4.78 12.28 -7.39
C ILE A 35 -5.97 12.16 -6.44
N MET A 36 -5.73 11.96 -5.14
CA MET A 36 -6.79 11.92 -4.13
C MET A 36 -7.58 13.24 -4.05
N ARG A 37 -6.91 14.40 -4.16
CA ARG A 37 -7.59 15.71 -4.16
C ARG A 37 -8.43 15.97 -5.40
N ARG A 38 -8.06 15.39 -6.53
CA ARG A 38 -8.86 15.45 -7.77
C ARG A 38 -10.07 14.52 -7.70
N SER A 39 -9.97 13.44 -6.92
CA SER A 39 -11.13 12.65 -6.51
C SER A 39 -11.97 13.40 -5.46
N ASN A 40 -13.12 12.87 -5.09
CA ASN A 40 -14.00 13.45 -4.05
C ASN A 40 -13.39 13.53 -2.62
N CYS A 41 -12.07 13.37 -2.46
CA CYS A 41 -11.29 13.52 -1.23
C CYS A 41 -10.54 14.86 -1.18
N ALA A 42 -11.26 15.98 -1.24
CA ALA A 42 -10.66 17.31 -1.36
C ALA A 42 -9.89 17.78 -0.10
N GLY A 43 -10.28 17.28 1.08
CA GLY A 43 -9.71 17.70 2.37
C GLY A 43 -8.57 16.81 2.87
N ALA A 44 -7.56 17.38 3.54
CA ALA A 44 -6.49 16.61 4.19
C ALA A 44 -7.02 15.61 5.23
N LEU A 45 -8.07 15.97 5.97
CA LEU A 45 -8.78 15.07 6.87
C LEU A 45 -9.44 13.87 6.17
N GLN A 46 -9.63 13.92 4.85
CA GLN A 46 -10.23 12.85 4.05
C GLN A 46 -9.16 11.98 3.37
N TYR A 47 -8.15 12.59 2.73
CA TYR A 47 -7.14 11.83 2.00
C TYR A 47 -6.00 11.29 2.88
N ILE A 48 -5.70 11.90 4.03
CA ILE A 48 -4.65 11.38 4.93
C ILE A 48 -4.99 9.99 5.46
N PRO A 49 -6.20 9.71 5.96
CA PRO A 49 -6.57 8.35 6.37
C PRO A 49 -6.41 7.34 5.24
N GLU A 50 -6.86 7.67 4.02
CA GLU A 50 -6.72 6.81 2.84
C GLU A 50 -5.26 6.52 2.51
N LEU A 51 -4.43 7.56 2.48
CA LEU A 51 -3.00 7.41 2.24
C LEU A 51 -2.32 6.57 3.33
N THR A 52 -2.74 6.71 4.58
CA THR A 52 -2.12 6.07 5.75
C THR A 52 -2.22 4.56 5.67
N TRP A 53 -3.41 4.02 5.42
CA TRP A 53 -3.60 2.56 5.39
C TRP A 53 -2.97 1.94 4.13
N ILE A 54 -3.01 2.63 2.98
CA ILE A 54 -2.37 2.18 1.74
C ILE A 54 -0.85 2.09 1.94
N LEU A 55 -0.24 3.14 2.49
CA LEU A 55 1.20 3.16 2.80
C LEU A 55 1.58 2.12 3.84
N PHE A 56 0.75 1.94 4.88
CA PHE A 56 0.97 0.92 5.90
C PHE A 56 1.07 -0.48 5.28
N LEU A 57 0.14 -0.86 4.40
CA LEU A 57 0.15 -2.16 3.74
C LEU A 57 1.31 -2.33 2.75
N ARG A 58 1.69 -1.25 2.06
CA ARG A 58 2.88 -1.26 1.19
C ARG A 58 4.14 -1.56 1.98
N ILE A 59 4.36 -0.82 3.06
CA ILE A 59 5.54 -0.96 3.94
C ILE A 59 5.53 -2.34 4.60
N LEU A 60 4.37 -2.81 5.05
CA LEU A 60 4.22 -4.14 5.63
C LEU A 60 4.71 -5.21 4.67
N ASP A 61 4.21 -5.22 3.43
CA ASP A 61 4.61 -6.23 2.45
C ASP A 61 6.10 -6.14 2.14
N GLU A 62 6.68 -4.94 1.96
CA GLU A 62 8.12 -4.79 1.73
C GLU A 62 8.97 -5.38 2.87
N ARG A 63 8.58 -5.11 4.12
CA ARG A 63 9.25 -5.66 5.30
C ARG A 63 9.10 -7.16 5.41
N GLU A 64 7.92 -7.71 5.08
CA GLU A 64 7.72 -9.15 5.08
C GLU A 64 8.50 -9.87 3.98
N GLN A 65 8.76 -9.25 2.81
CA GLN A 65 9.67 -9.86 1.82
C GLN A 65 11.10 -9.91 2.36
N GLU A 66 11.57 -8.82 2.96
CA GLU A 66 12.93 -8.76 3.53
C GLU A 66 13.08 -9.76 4.70
N GLU A 67 12.09 -9.84 5.59
CA GLU A 67 12.07 -10.83 6.67
C GLU A 67 12.05 -12.27 6.13
N ALA A 68 11.28 -12.54 5.06
CA ALA A 68 11.23 -13.84 4.42
C ALA A 68 12.56 -14.21 3.74
N GLU A 69 13.17 -13.29 2.99
CA GLU A 69 14.49 -13.46 2.37
C GLU A 69 15.56 -13.74 3.42
N ASN A 70 15.55 -12.98 4.53
CA ASN A 70 16.47 -13.16 5.64
C ASN A 70 16.27 -14.51 6.33
N ALA A 71 15.03 -14.93 6.56
CA ALA A 71 14.70 -16.21 7.18
C ALA A 71 15.14 -17.39 6.30
N ASP A 72 14.91 -17.31 4.99
CA ASP A 72 15.38 -18.33 4.02
C ASP A 72 16.91 -18.43 4.02
N ALA A 73 17.61 -17.30 4.03
CA ALA A 73 19.07 -17.25 4.05
C ALA A 73 19.70 -17.93 5.30
N VAL A 74 19.00 -17.91 6.44
CA VAL A 74 19.44 -18.55 7.69
C VAL A 74 18.78 -19.92 7.95
N GLY A 75 17.88 -20.35 7.07
CA GLY A 75 17.16 -21.62 7.19
C GLY A 75 16.06 -21.66 8.25
N PHE A 76 15.47 -20.51 8.60
CA PHE A 76 14.28 -20.44 9.46
C PHE A 76 13.00 -20.36 8.64
N ASN A 77 11.91 -20.90 9.19
CA ASN A 77 10.59 -20.75 8.60
C ASN A 77 10.05 -19.35 8.87
N PHE A 78 9.57 -18.68 7.83
CA PHE A 78 8.86 -17.41 7.91
C PHE A 78 7.35 -17.63 7.76
N THR A 79 6.56 -17.05 8.67
CA THR A 79 5.09 -17.05 8.59
C THR A 79 4.62 -15.63 8.26
N PRO A 80 4.01 -15.41 7.09
CA PRO A 80 3.52 -14.09 6.71
C PRO A 80 2.31 -13.66 7.56
N SER A 81 2.16 -12.36 7.79
CA SER A 81 1.00 -11.82 8.51
C SER A 81 -0.26 -11.84 7.64
N LEU A 82 -0.09 -11.66 6.33
CA LEU A 82 -1.14 -11.72 5.32
C LEU A 82 -0.83 -12.84 4.34
N GLU A 83 -1.79 -13.71 4.08
CA GLU A 83 -1.66 -14.77 3.09
C GLU A 83 -2.11 -14.27 1.70
N ALA A 84 -1.71 -14.97 0.64
CA ALA A 84 -2.26 -14.73 -0.68
C ALA A 84 -3.80 -14.95 -0.64
N PRO A 85 -4.61 -14.11 -1.32
CA PRO A 85 -4.21 -13.04 -2.24
C PRO A 85 -4.21 -11.63 -1.61
N TYR A 86 -4.05 -11.51 -0.28
CA TYR A 86 -4.25 -10.25 0.46
C TYR A 86 -2.97 -9.43 0.66
N ARG A 87 -1.83 -9.88 0.15
CA ARG A 87 -0.56 -9.13 0.26
C ARG A 87 -0.46 -8.10 -0.84
N TRP A 88 0.28 -7.01 -0.59
CA TRP A 88 0.41 -5.90 -1.55
C TRP A 88 0.80 -6.38 -2.96
N ARG A 89 1.79 -7.28 -3.04
CA ARG A 89 2.27 -7.86 -4.29
C ARG A 89 1.22 -8.63 -5.12
N ASP A 90 0.13 -9.06 -4.50
CA ASP A 90 -0.94 -9.83 -5.15
C ASP A 90 -2.02 -8.90 -5.72
N TRP A 91 -2.58 -8.04 -4.88
CA TRP A 91 -3.81 -7.28 -5.19
C TRP A 91 -3.57 -5.80 -5.52
N ALA A 92 -2.45 -5.20 -5.07
CA ALA A 92 -2.20 -3.77 -5.22
C ALA A 92 -1.16 -3.47 -6.29
N ALA A 93 -0.08 -4.24 -6.34
CA ALA A 93 1.01 -4.04 -7.29
C ALA A 93 0.53 -4.09 -8.75
N PRO A 94 1.13 -3.30 -9.65
CA PRO A 94 0.86 -3.40 -11.07
C PRO A 94 1.21 -4.81 -11.58
N TYR A 95 0.41 -5.26 -12.54
CA TYR A 95 0.61 -6.57 -13.16
C TYR A 95 1.91 -6.59 -13.96
N ASP A 96 2.75 -7.57 -13.67
CA ASP A 96 4.01 -7.79 -14.37
C ASP A 96 4.20 -9.29 -14.59
N ASP A 97 4.06 -9.73 -15.85
CA ASP A 97 4.19 -11.12 -16.27
C ASP A 97 5.64 -11.58 -16.37
N SER A 98 6.62 -10.72 -16.12
CA SER A 98 8.03 -11.09 -16.05
C SER A 98 8.48 -11.45 -14.62
N LEU A 99 7.70 -11.06 -13.62
CA LEU A 99 8.00 -11.25 -12.19
C LEU A 99 7.19 -12.40 -11.59
N PHE A 100 7.77 -13.61 -11.55
CA PHE A 100 7.15 -14.83 -11.02
C PHE A 100 7.69 -15.25 -9.63
N ASN A 101 7.02 -16.23 -9.02
CA ASN A 101 7.39 -16.94 -7.77
C ASN A 101 7.22 -16.13 -6.48
N LEU A 102 6.04 -15.54 -6.28
CA LEU A 102 5.74 -14.87 -5.01
C LEU A 102 5.53 -15.85 -3.82
N ASP A 103 5.12 -17.10 -4.09
CA ASP A 103 4.75 -18.13 -3.06
C ASP A 103 5.08 -19.58 -3.45
N GLY A 104 5.93 -19.81 -4.44
CA GLY A 104 6.10 -21.15 -5.02
C GLY A 104 4.92 -21.62 -5.90
N GLU A 105 3.81 -20.89 -5.95
CA GLU A 105 2.68 -21.16 -6.87
C GLU A 105 2.85 -20.56 -8.28
N GLN A 106 4.07 -20.13 -8.65
CA GLN A 106 4.42 -19.51 -9.95
C GLN A 106 3.47 -18.37 -10.40
N ARG A 107 2.84 -17.66 -9.46
CA ARG A 107 1.97 -16.52 -9.79
C ARG A 107 2.80 -15.27 -10.10
N PRO A 108 2.41 -14.47 -11.11
CA PRO A 108 3.07 -13.20 -11.41
C PRO A 108 2.70 -12.10 -10.40
N GLN A 109 3.47 -11.01 -10.36
CA GLN A 109 3.12 -9.83 -9.58
C GLN A 109 1.78 -9.23 -10.04
N GLY A 110 0.98 -8.74 -9.10
CA GLY A 110 -0.29 -8.07 -9.38
C GLY A 110 -1.35 -9.01 -9.98
N TRP A 111 -1.17 -10.33 -9.88
CA TRP A 111 -2.06 -11.30 -10.51
C TRP A 111 -3.52 -11.18 -10.03
N LYS A 112 -3.74 -10.90 -8.73
CA LYS A 112 -5.11 -10.78 -8.20
C LYS A 112 -5.76 -9.51 -8.69
N ARG A 113 -5.01 -8.41 -8.73
CA ARG A 113 -5.45 -7.14 -9.33
C ARG A 113 -5.90 -7.38 -10.78
N HIS A 114 -5.04 -7.99 -11.59
CA HIS A 114 -5.30 -8.29 -13.00
C HIS A 114 -6.52 -9.20 -13.18
N GLN A 115 -6.63 -10.26 -12.37
CA GLN A 115 -7.79 -11.15 -12.38
C GLN A 115 -9.09 -10.39 -12.12
N ILE A 116 -9.10 -9.47 -11.16
CA ILE A 116 -10.31 -8.71 -10.83
C ILE A 116 -10.63 -7.67 -11.90
N THR A 117 -9.63 -6.99 -12.46
CA THR A 117 -9.87 -5.93 -13.47
C THR A 117 -10.25 -6.50 -14.83
N GLU A 118 -9.58 -7.56 -15.29
CA GLU A 118 -9.75 -8.11 -16.65
C GLU A 118 -10.70 -9.32 -16.69
N GLN A 119 -10.77 -10.11 -15.60
CA GLN A 119 -11.51 -11.38 -15.54
C GLN A 119 -12.55 -11.39 -14.43
N SER A 120 -13.17 -10.23 -14.13
CA SER A 120 -14.14 -10.07 -13.04
C SER A 120 -15.30 -11.10 -13.05
N LYS A 121 -15.67 -11.59 -14.23
CA LYS A 121 -16.71 -12.63 -14.40
C LYS A 121 -16.30 -14.02 -13.89
N GLU A 122 -15.01 -14.27 -13.71
CA GLU A 122 -14.48 -15.55 -13.25
C GLU A 122 -14.11 -15.53 -11.77
N VAL A 123 -14.00 -14.32 -11.17
CA VAL A 123 -13.71 -14.13 -9.74
C VAL A 123 -14.87 -14.63 -8.88
N GLU A 124 -14.67 -15.77 -8.22
CA GLU A 124 -15.65 -16.44 -7.38
C GLU A 124 -16.15 -15.53 -6.25
N GLU A 125 -15.25 -14.76 -5.64
CA GLU A 125 -15.61 -13.89 -4.52
C GLU A 125 -16.55 -12.76 -4.94
N LEU A 126 -16.57 -12.37 -6.23
CA LEU A 126 -17.49 -11.37 -6.76
C LEU A 126 -18.81 -11.98 -7.25
N LYS A 127 -18.89 -13.29 -7.49
CA LYS A 127 -20.13 -13.96 -7.92
C LYS A 127 -21.24 -13.79 -6.89
N LYS A 128 -20.89 -13.83 -5.60
CA LYS A 128 -21.84 -13.67 -4.48
C LYS A 128 -22.59 -12.32 -4.47
N PHE A 129 -22.11 -11.33 -5.21
CA PHE A 129 -22.70 -9.99 -5.28
C PHE A 129 -23.54 -9.74 -6.53
N ARG A 130 -23.58 -10.69 -7.48
CA ARG A 130 -24.35 -10.51 -8.73
C ARG A 130 -25.84 -10.41 -8.50
N ASP A 131 -26.35 -11.18 -7.56
CA ASP A 131 -27.78 -11.27 -7.26
C ASP A 131 -28.21 -10.30 -6.15
N THR A 132 -27.27 -9.54 -5.57
CA THR A 132 -27.54 -8.62 -4.44
C THR A 132 -27.86 -7.19 -4.89
N GLY A 133 -27.87 -6.92 -6.19
CA GLY A 133 -28.10 -5.58 -6.76
C GLY A 133 -26.92 -4.60 -6.57
N ILE A 134 -25.73 -5.10 -6.21
CA ILE A 134 -24.51 -4.30 -6.10
C ILE A 134 -23.99 -4.01 -7.50
N ASP A 135 -23.65 -2.76 -7.78
CA ASP A 135 -23.06 -2.38 -9.06
C ASP A 135 -21.63 -2.95 -9.17
N LEU A 136 -21.39 -3.78 -10.18
CA LEU A 136 -20.10 -4.41 -10.49
C LEU A 136 -19.39 -3.73 -11.67
N SER A 137 -19.79 -2.51 -12.04
CA SER A 137 -19.11 -1.70 -13.07
C SER A 137 -17.65 -1.40 -12.71
N GLU A 138 -17.33 -1.30 -11.41
CA GLU A 138 -15.99 -1.11 -10.86
C GLU A 138 -15.58 -2.29 -9.97
N PRO A 139 -15.31 -3.48 -10.55
CA PRO A 139 -15.15 -4.73 -9.81
C PRO A 139 -13.99 -4.72 -8.81
N PHE A 140 -12.90 -4.01 -9.11
CA PHE A 140 -11.75 -3.91 -8.21
C PHE A 140 -12.09 -3.09 -6.97
N LYS A 141 -12.76 -1.95 -7.14
CA LYS A 141 -13.19 -1.13 -6.01
C LYS A 141 -14.18 -1.90 -5.13
N VAL A 142 -15.14 -2.60 -5.75
CA VAL A 142 -16.10 -3.47 -5.04
C VAL A 142 -15.38 -4.57 -4.26
N TRP A 143 -14.38 -5.22 -4.85
CA TRP A 143 -13.59 -6.24 -4.17
C TRP A 143 -12.82 -5.66 -2.97
N VAL A 144 -12.23 -4.47 -3.12
CA VAL A 144 -11.52 -3.81 -2.01
C VAL A 144 -12.49 -3.47 -0.88
N ASP A 145 -13.64 -2.89 -1.18
CA ASP A 145 -14.62 -2.46 -0.18
C ASP A 145 -15.31 -3.62 0.54
N LEU A 146 -15.67 -4.68 -0.20
CA LEU A 146 -16.57 -5.72 0.32
C LEU A 146 -15.88 -7.04 0.65
N ILE A 147 -14.61 -7.22 0.27
CA ILE A 147 -13.85 -8.44 0.53
C ILE A 147 -12.56 -8.11 1.27
N PHE A 148 -11.73 -7.25 0.68
CA PHE A 148 -10.39 -6.96 1.21
C PHE A 148 -10.43 -6.28 2.59
N ILE A 149 -11.11 -5.15 2.70
CA ILE A 149 -11.21 -4.40 3.97
C ILE A 149 -11.85 -5.26 5.06
N PRO A 150 -13.00 -5.94 4.84
CA PRO A 150 -13.57 -6.84 5.84
C PRO A 150 -12.63 -7.96 6.29
N TYR A 151 -11.87 -8.57 5.37
CA TYR A 151 -10.89 -9.60 5.71
C TYR A 151 -9.85 -9.06 6.70
N LEU A 152 -9.23 -7.90 6.40
CA LEU A 152 -8.21 -7.32 7.28
C LEU A 152 -8.75 -6.93 8.66
N LYS A 153 -9.99 -6.42 8.74
CA LYS A 153 -10.66 -6.10 10.02
C LYS A 153 -10.90 -7.33 10.89
N GLN A 154 -11.01 -8.50 10.28
CA GLN A 154 -11.33 -9.76 10.97
C GLN A 154 -10.09 -10.57 11.39
N LEU A 155 -8.87 -10.19 10.99
CA LEU A 155 -7.66 -10.94 11.35
C LEU A 155 -7.50 -11.12 12.87
N LYS A 156 -7.82 -10.08 13.67
CA LYS A 156 -7.78 -10.14 15.13
C LYS A 156 -8.75 -11.15 15.77
N ASN A 157 -9.77 -11.59 15.03
CA ASN A 157 -10.78 -12.54 15.53
C ASN A 157 -10.31 -14.00 15.44
N SER A 158 -9.22 -14.26 14.71
CA SER A 158 -8.60 -15.59 14.71
C SER A 158 -8.05 -15.93 16.10
N LYS A 159 -8.24 -17.17 16.55
CA LYS A 159 -7.74 -17.64 17.86
C LYS A 159 -6.22 -17.54 17.96
N ASP A 160 -5.54 -17.74 16.84
CA ASP A 160 -4.07 -17.74 16.74
C ASP A 160 -3.54 -16.43 16.12
N ALA A 161 -4.33 -15.34 16.22
CA ALA A 161 -3.95 -14.05 15.64
C ALA A 161 -2.62 -13.53 16.22
N THR A 162 -1.64 -13.33 15.34
CA THR A 162 -0.33 -12.79 15.71
C THR A 162 -0.46 -11.33 16.19
N PRO A 163 0.51 -10.80 16.97
CA PRO A 163 0.52 -9.38 17.32
C PRO A 163 0.46 -8.46 16.08
N LYS A 164 1.18 -8.81 15.00
CA LYS A 164 1.13 -8.08 13.72
C LYS A 164 -0.29 -8.06 13.14
N GLN A 165 -0.97 -9.20 13.09
CA GLN A 165 -2.35 -9.31 12.61
C GLN A 165 -3.34 -8.47 13.42
N LYS A 166 -3.16 -8.40 14.76
CA LYS A 166 -4.00 -7.54 15.61
C LYS A 166 -3.79 -6.05 15.31
N VAL A 167 -2.54 -5.63 15.08
CA VAL A 167 -2.23 -4.25 14.66
C VAL A 167 -2.84 -3.94 13.30
N ILE A 168 -2.74 -4.85 12.33
CA ILE A 168 -3.37 -4.68 11.01
C ILE A 168 -4.89 -4.45 11.18
N SER A 169 -5.58 -5.30 11.95
CA SER A 169 -7.02 -5.12 12.20
C SER A 169 -7.36 -3.80 12.90
N GLU A 170 -6.49 -3.32 13.79
CA GLU A 170 -6.70 -2.05 14.49
C GLU A 170 -6.55 -0.85 13.55
N VAL A 171 -5.51 -0.83 12.71
CA VAL A 171 -5.32 0.19 11.67
C VAL A 171 -6.51 0.22 10.71
N MET A 172 -7.05 -0.95 10.35
CA MET A 172 -8.18 -1.06 9.42
C MET A 172 -9.55 -0.85 10.08
N SER A 173 -9.63 -0.77 11.41
CA SER A 173 -10.90 -0.77 12.14
C SER A 173 -11.82 0.41 11.78
N GLY A 174 -11.24 1.60 11.62
CA GLY A 174 -11.93 2.84 11.25
C GLY A 174 -12.22 2.99 9.75
N ILE A 175 -11.90 1.99 8.95
CA ILE A 175 -12.08 2.00 7.49
C ILE A 175 -13.28 1.13 7.15
N ASP A 176 -14.33 1.74 6.58
CA ASP A 176 -15.52 1.01 6.14
C ASP A 176 -15.53 0.77 4.63
N ARG A 177 -15.09 1.76 3.87
CA ARG A 177 -14.95 1.73 2.41
C ARG A 177 -13.94 2.77 1.96
N VAL A 178 -13.33 2.53 0.81
CA VAL A 178 -12.44 3.46 0.14
C VAL A 178 -13.23 4.69 -0.30
N ARG A 179 -12.76 5.87 0.10
CA ARG A 179 -13.36 7.18 -0.25
C ARG A 179 -13.03 7.66 -1.66
N ILE A 180 -12.00 7.10 -2.29
CA ILE A 180 -11.63 7.38 -3.67
C ILE A 180 -12.81 6.99 -4.58
N ASP A 181 -13.18 7.90 -5.48
CA ASP A 181 -14.45 7.89 -6.21
C ASP A 181 -14.53 6.90 -7.37
N SER A 182 -13.40 6.53 -7.96
CA SER A 182 -13.34 5.60 -9.09
C SER A 182 -12.25 4.57 -8.93
N GLN A 183 -12.48 3.40 -9.51
CA GLN A 183 -11.49 2.33 -9.62
C GLN A 183 -10.22 2.83 -10.31
N LYS A 184 -10.34 3.63 -11.37
CA LYS A 184 -9.17 4.19 -12.07
C LYS A 184 -8.28 5.01 -11.13
N ASN A 185 -8.87 5.95 -10.39
CA ASN A 185 -8.11 6.78 -9.45
C ASN A 185 -7.46 5.94 -8.36
N LEU A 186 -8.16 4.91 -7.86
CA LEU A 186 -7.60 3.99 -6.87
C LEU A 186 -6.38 3.24 -7.44
N LEU A 187 -6.48 2.69 -8.65
CA LEU A 187 -5.38 2.00 -9.31
C LEU A 187 -4.18 2.93 -9.56
N ASP A 188 -4.42 4.15 -10.04
CA ASP A 188 -3.37 5.16 -10.25
C ASP A 188 -2.64 5.51 -8.94
N ILE A 189 -3.38 5.60 -7.83
CA ILE A 189 -2.81 5.81 -6.49
C ILE A 189 -1.96 4.60 -6.07
N LEU A 190 -2.48 3.38 -6.23
CA LEU A 190 -1.73 2.16 -5.88
C LEU A 190 -0.43 2.04 -6.69
N ASP A 191 -0.45 2.39 -7.98
CA ASP A 191 0.75 2.42 -8.82
C ASP A 191 1.77 3.44 -8.33
N LYS A 192 1.32 4.66 -8.00
CA LYS A 192 2.17 5.71 -7.44
C LYS A 192 2.80 5.32 -6.11
N ILE A 193 2.05 4.62 -5.25
CA ILE A 193 2.55 4.13 -3.97
C ILE A 193 3.46 2.90 -4.16
N HIS A 194 3.19 2.04 -5.13
CA HIS A 194 4.04 0.89 -5.42
C HIS A 194 5.43 1.31 -5.93
N GLU A 195 5.51 2.39 -6.71
CA GLU A 195 6.78 3.02 -7.12
C GLU A 195 7.64 3.44 -5.92
N ILE A 196 7.04 3.65 -4.74
CA ILE A 196 7.78 3.86 -3.49
C ILE A 196 8.32 2.49 -3.05
N SER A 197 9.64 2.33 -3.10
CA SER A 197 10.31 1.12 -2.64
C SER A 197 11.43 1.37 -1.64
N SER A 198 11.45 0.55 -0.59
CA SER A 198 12.51 0.49 0.43
C SER A 198 13.91 0.27 -0.14
N LYS A 199 14.08 -0.41 -1.29
CA LYS A 199 15.40 -0.63 -1.90
C LYS A 199 16.09 0.66 -2.38
N THR A 200 15.38 1.79 -2.42
CA THR A 200 15.93 3.09 -2.82
C THR A 200 16.30 4.00 -1.65
N VAL A 201 16.07 3.50 -0.43
CA VAL A 201 15.95 4.28 0.79
C VAL A 201 16.58 3.38 1.87
N ASP A 202 17.83 3.70 2.29
CA ASP A 202 18.64 3.23 3.46
C ASP A 202 17.91 2.67 4.73
N ASP A 203 18.59 1.90 5.58
CA ASP A 203 17.93 1.16 6.68
C ASP A 203 17.28 2.04 7.78
N THR A 204 17.41 3.37 7.70
CA THR A 204 16.97 4.36 8.70
C THR A 204 15.55 4.93 8.44
N HIS A 205 14.81 4.45 7.43
CA HIS A 205 13.74 5.25 6.80
C HIS A 205 12.28 5.02 7.20
N ILE A 206 12.02 4.72 8.47
CA ILE A 206 10.76 5.20 9.08
C ILE A 206 10.77 6.73 9.19
N PHE A 207 11.95 7.36 9.18
CA PHE A 207 12.12 8.80 9.35
C PHE A 207 11.57 9.65 8.18
N PRO A 208 11.87 9.41 6.89
CA PRO A 208 11.32 10.22 5.79
C PRO A 208 9.80 10.09 5.64
N LEU A 209 9.24 8.88 5.74
CA LEU A 209 7.79 8.69 5.72
C LEU A 209 7.13 9.44 6.88
N SER A 210 7.67 9.32 8.10
CA SER A 210 7.20 10.09 9.25
C SER A 210 7.33 11.60 9.03
N GLN A 211 8.39 12.07 8.38
CA GLN A 211 8.59 13.48 8.03
C GLN A 211 7.59 13.95 6.96
N VAL A 212 7.29 13.13 5.95
CA VAL A 212 6.28 13.47 4.95
C VAL A 212 4.90 13.53 5.60
N PHE A 213 4.56 12.54 6.44
CA PHE A 213 3.34 12.56 7.23
C PHE A 213 3.26 13.78 8.15
N GLU A 214 4.35 14.17 8.81
CA GLU A 214 4.42 15.41 9.59
C GLU A 214 4.17 16.64 8.72
N GLY A 215 4.79 16.73 7.54
CA GLY A 215 4.55 17.81 6.59
C GLY A 215 3.12 17.87 6.09
N LEU A 216 2.49 16.71 5.86
CA LEU A 216 1.07 16.60 5.48
C LEU A 216 0.14 17.05 6.62
N LEU A 217 0.40 16.64 7.86
CA LEU A 217 -0.35 17.05 9.04
C LEU A 217 -0.19 18.54 9.35
N LEU A 218 1.02 19.07 9.18
CA LEU A 218 1.28 20.49 9.37
C LEU A 218 0.54 21.34 8.33
N ARG A 219 0.56 20.94 7.05
CA ARG A 219 -0.23 21.59 5.98
C ARG A 219 -1.74 21.47 6.18
N MET A 220 -2.21 20.43 6.87
CA MET A 220 -3.60 20.31 7.30
C MET A 220 -3.95 21.37 8.35
N GLY A 221 -3.02 21.70 9.25
CA GLY A 221 -3.16 22.78 10.24
C GLY A 221 -3.17 24.18 9.64
N GLU A 222 -2.42 24.44 8.57
CA GLU A 222 -2.29 25.77 7.95
C GLU A 222 -3.51 26.18 7.11
N LYS A 223 -4.30 25.23 6.60
CA LYS A 223 -5.39 25.50 5.63
C LYS A 223 -6.70 26.01 6.24
N GLY A 224 -6.65 26.63 7.42
CA GLY A 224 -7.77 27.36 8.03
C GLY A 224 -8.95 26.51 8.54
N ASN A 225 -8.79 25.18 8.64
CA ASN A 225 -9.87 24.28 9.09
C ASN A 225 -9.28 23.17 9.98
N ASP A 226 -9.55 23.25 11.29
CA ASP A 226 -9.41 22.22 12.34
C ASP A 226 -8.09 21.43 12.53
N GLY A 227 -7.10 21.54 11.64
CA GLY A 227 -5.88 20.72 11.69
C GLY A 227 -4.91 21.06 12.84
N GLY A 228 -4.96 22.28 13.37
CA GLY A 228 -4.13 22.71 14.50
C GLY A 228 -4.44 21.97 15.82
N GLN A 229 -5.62 21.35 15.93
CA GLN A 229 -6.03 20.59 17.12
C GLN A 229 -5.32 19.23 17.24
N PHE A 230 -4.76 18.73 16.13
CA PHE A 230 -4.15 17.40 16.06
C PHE A 230 -2.62 17.44 16.03
N PHE A 231 -2.02 18.64 16.10
CA PHE A 231 -0.57 18.82 15.96
C PHE A 231 0.05 19.42 17.23
N THR A 232 1.06 18.73 17.78
CA THR A 232 1.94 19.29 18.82
C THR A 232 3.35 19.44 18.24
N PRO A 233 3.96 20.64 18.27
CA PRO A 233 5.31 20.84 17.74
C PRO A 233 6.34 19.91 18.39
N ARG A 234 7.24 19.33 17.58
CA ARG A 234 8.26 18.36 18.05
C ARG A 234 9.14 18.90 19.17
N ILE A 235 9.42 20.20 19.20
CA ILE A 235 10.20 20.84 20.27
C ILE A 235 9.50 20.69 21.63
N ILE A 236 8.17 20.83 21.67
CA ILE A 236 7.37 20.67 22.89
C ILE A 236 7.40 19.21 23.34
N ILE A 237 7.16 18.26 22.43
CA ILE A 237 7.23 16.83 22.72
C ILE A 237 8.62 16.46 23.26
N ARG A 238 9.70 16.92 22.61
CA ARG A 238 11.08 16.65 23.05
C ARG A 238 11.37 17.22 24.43
N ALA A 239 10.91 18.43 24.73
CA ALA A 239 11.03 19.03 26.05
C ALA A 239 10.29 18.20 27.11
N MET A 240 9.05 17.79 26.83
CA MET A 240 8.26 16.94 27.73
C MET A 240 8.94 15.59 27.99
N VAL A 241 9.37 14.88 26.94
CA VAL A 241 10.08 13.59 27.08
C VAL A 241 11.37 13.75 27.89
N LYS A 242 12.13 14.83 27.66
CA LYS A 242 13.36 15.11 28.39
C LYS A 242 13.11 15.37 29.87
N VAL A 243 12.01 16.03 30.23
CA VAL A 243 11.63 16.30 31.63
C VAL A 243 11.05 15.05 32.30
N ILE A 244 10.14 14.35 31.62
CA ILE A 244 9.46 13.16 32.13
C ILE A 244 10.44 11.99 32.33
N ARG A 245 11.48 11.88 31.47
CA ARG A 245 12.46 10.78 31.48
C ARG A 245 11.82 9.40 31.68
N PRO A 246 10.94 8.96 30.76
CA PRO A 246 10.34 7.64 30.88
C PRO A 246 11.43 6.57 30.89
N LEU A 247 11.34 5.63 31.83
CA LEU A 247 12.19 4.45 31.86
C LEU A 247 11.58 3.42 30.89
N ALA A 248 12.44 2.83 30.06
CA ALA A 248 12.06 1.76 29.13
C ALA A 248 11.79 0.45 29.88
#